data_AF-A0A0F9FNI2-F1
#
_entry.id   AF-A0A0F9FNI2-F1
#
_cell.length_a   1.000
_cell.length_b   1.000
_cell.length_c   1.000
_cell.angle_alpha   90.00
_cell.angle_beta   90.00
_cell.angle_gamma   90.00
#
_symmetry.space_group_name_H-M   'P 1'
#
loop_
_entity.id
_entity.type
_entity.pdbx_description
1 polymer ?
#
loop_
_entity_poly.entity_id
_entity_poly.type
_entity_poly.pdbx_seq_one_letter_code
_entity_poly.pdbx_strand_id
1 'polypeptide(L)'
;MAQGAEIAAAVRGVFDLPVAVAVTRPDAVHPPLFADEAALIARARPVRIAEFTAGRSAAREAMRQLGHAPKPVLATSDRAPIWPQGLTGSISHCADWC
;
A
#
# COMPACT_ATOMS: atom_id res chain seq x y z
N MET A 1 16.35 -3.28 5.93
CA MET A 1 16.26 -3.18 4.46
C MET A 1 16.27 -4.54 3.76
N ALA A 2 17.13 -5.50 4.14
CA ALA A 2 17.18 -6.83 3.52
C ALA A 2 15.84 -7.59 3.54
N GLN A 3 15.17 -7.67 4.71
CA GLN A 3 13.92 -8.44 4.85
C GLN A 3 12.76 -7.94 3.99
N GLY A 4 12.60 -6.62 3.80
CA GLY A 4 11.51 -6.08 2.96
C GLY A 4 11.68 -6.47 1.49
N ALA A 5 12.91 -6.51 0.99
CA ALA A 5 13.20 -6.96 -0.37
C ALA A 5 12.97 -8.47 -0.53
N GLU A 6 13.31 -9.28 0.47
CA GLU A 6 13.03 -10.72 0.50
C GLU A 6 11.53 -10.99 0.47
N ILE A 7 10.73 -10.28 1.27
CA ILE A 7 9.25 -10.39 1.24
C ILE A 7 8.73 -10.04 -0.15
N ALA A 8 9.18 -8.91 -0.73
CA ALA A 8 8.74 -8.48 -2.05
C ALA A 8 9.07 -9.53 -3.13
N ALA A 9 10.27 -10.11 -3.08
CA ALA A 9 10.69 -11.16 -4.01
C ALA A 9 9.87 -12.45 -3.82
N ALA A 10 9.66 -12.88 -2.59
CA ALA A 10 8.87 -14.08 -2.27
C ALA A 10 7.43 -13.94 -2.75
N VAL A 11 6.77 -12.81 -2.45
CA VAL A 11 5.39 -12.54 -2.88
C VAL A 11 5.31 -12.46 -4.40
N ARG A 12 6.24 -11.77 -5.07
CA ARG A 12 6.29 -11.73 -6.55
C ARG A 12 6.40 -13.13 -7.15
N GLY A 13 7.19 -14.01 -6.53
CA GLY A 13 7.37 -15.39 -6.96
C GLY A 13 6.13 -16.30 -6.85
N VAL A 14 5.06 -15.85 -6.19
CA VAL A 14 3.77 -16.58 -6.14
C VAL A 14 2.94 -16.38 -7.42
N PHE A 15 3.29 -15.40 -8.25
CA PHE A 15 2.53 -15.07 -9.46
C PHE A 15 3.29 -15.48 -10.71
N ASP A 16 2.59 -16.17 -11.62
CA ASP A 16 3.09 -16.51 -12.96
C ASP A 16 3.01 -15.34 -13.95
N LEU A 17 2.44 -14.20 -13.53
CA LEU A 17 2.26 -13.00 -14.33
C LEU A 17 3.17 -11.87 -13.81
N PRO A 18 3.60 -10.92 -14.68
CA PRO A 18 4.33 -9.75 -14.25
C PRO A 18 3.49 -8.91 -13.27
N VAL A 19 3.93 -8.86 -12.01
CA VAL A 19 3.31 -8.05 -10.95
C VAL A 19 4.36 -7.15 -10.28
N ALA A 20 3.93 -5.94 -9.91
CA ALA A 20 4.68 -5.10 -9.01
C ALA A 20 4.35 -5.45 -7.56
N VAL A 21 5.39 -5.51 -6.73
CA VAL A 21 5.27 -5.76 -5.30
C VAL A 21 6.16 -4.75 -4.61
N ALA A 22 5.59 -4.03 -3.67
CA ALA A 22 6.29 -3.09 -2.81
C ALA A 22 5.94 -3.42 -1.37
N VAL A 23 6.93 -3.28 -0.48
CA VAL A 23 6.81 -3.60 0.94
C VAL A 23 7.30 -2.39 1.72
N THR A 24 6.51 -1.94 2.69
CA THR A 24 6.82 -0.83 3.58
C THR A 24 6.65 -1.24 5.03
N ARG A 25 7.00 -0.34 5.96
CA ARG A 25 6.82 -0.57 7.40
C ARG A 25 5.89 0.48 8.01
N PRO A 26 4.96 0.11 8.90
CA PRO A 26 4.13 1.06 9.63
C PRO A 26 4.91 2.10 10.43
N ASP A 27 6.08 1.74 10.94
CA ASP A 27 6.93 2.60 11.80
C ASP A 27 7.88 3.54 11.03
N ALA A 28 7.92 3.42 9.70
CA ALA A 28 8.75 4.27 8.86
C ALA A 28 8.07 5.62 8.53
N VAL A 29 8.88 6.61 8.16
CA VAL A 29 8.38 7.89 7.65
C VAL A 29 7.92 7.70 6.21
N HIS A 30 6.68 8.10 5.94
CA HIS A 30 6.05 7.99 4.62
C HIS A 30 5.64 9.35 4.07
N PRO A 31 5.51 9.50 2.75
CA PRO A 31 4.82 10.64 2.15
C PRO A 31 3.41 10.80 2.74
N PRO A 32 2.91 12.04 2.88
CA PRO A 32 1.56 12.26 3.37
C PRO A 32 0.52 11.59 2.47
N LEU A 33 -0.59 11.16 3.08
CA LEU A 33 -1.77 10.68 2.37
C LEU A 33 -2.33 11.80 1.48
N PHE A 34 -2.98 11.41 0.39
CA PHE A 34 -3.84 12.36 -0.34
C PHE A 34 -5.00 12.81 0.56
N ALA A 35 -5.56 14.00 0.30
CA ALA A 35 -6.62 14.56 1.13
C ALA A 35 -7.82 13.60 1.29
N ASP A 36 -8.25 12.98 0.19
CA ASP A 36 -9.36 12.02 0.19
C ASP A 36 -9.04 10.75 0.99
N GLU A 37 -7.79 10.30 1.00
CA GLU A 37 -7.32 9.16 1.81
C GLU A 37 -7.26 9.53 3.30
N ALA A 38 -6.76 10.71 3.62
CA ALA A 38 -6.69 11.22 4.98
C ALA A 38 -8.09 11.36 5.61
N ALA A 39 -9.08 11.77 4.82
CA ALA A 39 -10.47 11.87 5.27
C ALA A 39 -11.05 10.52 5.75
N LEU A 40 -10.68 9.41 5.11
CA LEU A 40 -11.15 8.06 5.48
C LEU A 40 -10.68 7.61 6.87
N ILE A 41 -9.54 8.13 7.32
CA ILE A 41 -8.86 7.71 8.56
C ILE A 41 -8.77 8.83 9.61
N ALA A 42 -9.47 9.95 9.40
CA ALA A 42 -9.42 11.13 10.26
C ALA A 42 -9.76 10.86 11.74
N ARG A 43 -10.55 9.81 12.02
CA ARG A 43 -10.93 9.38 13.38
C ARG A 43 -10.28 8.07 13.82
N ALA A 44 -9.35 7.54 13.02
CA ALA A 44 -8.69 6.29 13.31
C ALA A 44 -7.67 6.44 14.45
N ARG A 45 -7.38 5.34 15.15
CA ARG A 45 -6.33 5.32 16.18
C ARG A 45 -4.94 5.45 15.53
N PRO A 46 -3.91 5.94 16.24
CA PRO A 46 -2.58 6.16 15.68
C PRO A 46 -1.99 4.94 14.97
N VAL A 47 -2.12 3.75 15.55
CA VAL A 47 -1.66 2.49 14.93
C VAL A 47 -2.31 2.27 13.57
N ARG A 48 -3.63 2.49 13.47
CA ARG A 48 -4.35 2.34 12.21
C ARG A 48 -3.96 3.39 11.17
N ILE A 49 -3.68 4.62 11.61
CA ILE A 49 -3.18 5.68 10.74
C ILE A 49 -1.82 5.29 10.15
N ALA A 50 -0.93 4.73 10.96
CA ALA A 50 0.39 4.26 10.55
C ALA A 50 0.29 3.12 9.51
N GLU A 51 -0.50 2.08 9.81
CA GLU A 51 -0.76 0.96 8.89
C GLU A 51 -1.36 1.43 7.56
N PHE A 52 -2.38 2.29 7.62
CA PHE A 52 -3.05 2.78 6.42
C PHE A 52 -2.08 3.61 5.57
N THR A 53 -1.31 4.50 6.19
CA THR A 53 -0.30 5.33 5.52
C THR A 53 0.78 4.47 4.86
N ALA A 54 1.31 3.48 5.57
CA ALA A 54 2.33 2.58 5.05
C ALA A 54 1.82 1.74 3.87
N GLY A 55 0.63 1.13 4.02
CA GLY A 55 0.02 0.34 2.94
C GLY A 55 -0.31 1.17 1.69
N ARG A 56 -0.75 2.43 1.86
CA ARG A 56 -0.95 3.35 0.74
C ARG A 56 0.35 3.77 0.07
N SER A 57 1.42 3.93 0.84
CA SER A 57 2.75 4.20 0.30
C SER A 57 3.32 3.00 -0.47
N ALA A 58 3.11 1.77 0.01
CA ALA A 58 3.46 0.56 -0.73
C ALA A 58 2.69 0.48 -2.06
N ALA A 59 1.36 0.71 -2.02
CA ALA A 59 0.54 0.71 -3.24
C ALA A 59 1.05 1.73 -4.27
N ARG A 60 1.38 2.96 -3.85
CA ARG A 60 1.94 3.98 -4.75
C ARG A 60 3.30 3.62 -5.32
N GLU A 61 4.14 2.95 -4.55
CA GLU A 61 5.43 2.48 -5.05
C GLU A 61 5.24 1.36 -6.09
N ALA A 62 4.31 0.42 -5.85
CA ALA A 62 3.94 -0.58 -6.84
C ALA A 62 3.37 0.05 -8.12
N MET A 63 2.57 1.12 -8.01
CA MET A 63 2.10 1.88 -9.18
C MET A 63 3.28 2.41 -10.02
N ARG A 64 4.29 3.00 -9.38
CA ARG A 64 5.48 3.52 -10.08
C ARG A 64 6.24 2.41 -10.80
N GLN A 65 6.40 1.24 -10.16
CA GLN A 65 7.04 0.07 -10.78
C GLN A 65 6.28 -0.41 -12.02
N LEU A 66 4.95 -0.27 -12.06
CA LEU A 66 4.12 -0.55 -13.23
C LEU A 66 4.10 0.59 -14.26
N GLY A 67 4.84 1.69 -14.05
CA GLY A 67 4.86 2.85 -14.95
C GLY A 67 3.68 3.81 -14.77
N HIS A 68 2.90 3.68 -13.71
CA HIS A 68 1.79 4.58 -13.40
C HIS A 68 2.22 5.69 -12.43
N ALA A 69 1.67 6.89 -12.62
CA ALA A 69 1.78 7.94 -11.62
C ALA A 69 1.05 7.56 -10.32
N PRO A 70 1.58 7.90 -9.13
CA PRO A 70 0.89 7.70 -7.87
C PRO A 70 -0.49 8.37 -7.85
N LYS A 71 -1.50 7.62 -7.43
CA LYS A 71 -2.89 8.09 -7.28
C LYS A 71 -3.46 7.64 -5.93
N PRO A 72 -4.51 8.31 -5.42
CA PRO A 72 -5.18 7.86 -4.21
C PRO A 72 -5.81 6.47 -4.41
N VAL A 73 -5.72 5.63 -3.38
CA VAL A 73 -6.47 4.37 -3.29
C VAL A 73 -7.49 4.54 -2.17
N LEU A 74 -8.74 4.84 -2.54
CA LEU A 74 -9.80 5.01 -1.56
C LEU A 74 -10.20 3.66 -0.94
N ALA A 75 -11.16 3.68 -0.04
CA ALA A 75 -11.74 2.47 0.52
C ALA A 75 -13.26 2.55 0.48
N THR A 76 -13.89 1.45 0.12
CA THR A 76 -15.35 1.24 0.27
C THR A 76 -15.74 1.15 1.76
N SER A 77 -17.04 1.09 2.04
CA SER A 77 -17.56 0.95 3.41
C SER A 77 -17.14 -0.36 4.09
N ASP A 78 -16.93 -1.44 3.33
CA ASP A 78 -16.37 -2.72 3.78
C ASP A 78 -14.82 -2.73 3.78
N ARG A 79 -14.19 -1.57 3.58
CA ARG A 79 -12.74 -1.32 3.62
C ARG A 79 -11.94 -1.92 2.46
N ALA A 80 -12.59 -2.43 1.42
CA ALA A 80 -11.91 -2.88 0.22
C ALA A 80 -11.25 -1.67 -0.50
N PRO A 81 -10.00 -1.81 -0.99
CA PRO A 81 -9.34 -0.74 -1.73
C PRO A 81 -10.05 -0.49 -3.06
N ILE A 82 -10.32 0.79 -3.37
CA ILE A 82 -10.82 1.22 -4.67
C ILE A 82 -9.60 1.61 -5.51
N TRP A 83 -9.23 0.75 -6.45
CA TRP A 83 -8.08 0.98 -7.32
C TRP A 83 -8.39 2.00 -8.43
N PRO A 84 -7.42 2.85 -8.80
CA PRO A 84 -7.54 3.71 -9.96
C PRO A 84 -7.79 2.90 -11.24
N GLN A 85 -8.47 3.51 -12.21
CA GLN A 85 -8.71 2.88 -13.52
C GLN A 85 -7.42 2.36 -14.14
N GLY A 86 -7.47 1.13 -14.64
CA GLY A 86 -6.33 0.44 -15.26
C GLY A 86 -5.45 -0.33 -14.27
N LEU A 87 -5.77 -0.30 -12.97
CA LEU A 87 -5.05 -1.03 -11.94
C LEU A 87 -6.00 -1.93 -11.14
N THR A 88 -5.46 -3.05 -10.69
CA THR A 88 -6.07 -3.92 -9.68
C THR A 88 -4.97 -4.42 -8.75
N GLY A 89 -5.34 -4.85 -7.55
CA GLY A 89 -4.37 -5.32 -6.58
C GLY A 89 -4.95 -5.62 -5.22
N SER A 90 -4.05 -5.86 -4.27
CA SER A 90 -4.36 -6.10 -2.87
C SER A 90 -3.38 -5.33 -1.99
N ILE A 91 -3.80 -5.02 -0.76
CA ILE A 91 -2.96 -4.44 0.29
C ILE A 91 -3.18 -5.29 1.53
N SER A 92 -2.10 -5.78 2.12
CA SER A 92 -2.11 -6.57 3.35
C SER A 92 -1.18 -5.92 4.36
N HIS A 93 -1.37 -6.19 5.65
CA HIS A 93 -0.42 -5.78 6.66
C HIS A 93 -0.34 -6.78 7.80
N CYS A 94 0.81 -6.81 8.47
CA CYS A 94 0.99 -7.40 9.78
C CYS A 94 1.55 -6.33 10.74
N ALA A 95 2.10 -6.75 11.87
CA ALA A 95 2.67 -5.81 12.86
C ALA A 95 3.81 -4.97 12.27
N ASP A 96 4.66 -5.58 11.44
CA ASP A 96 5.92 -4.98 11.00
C ASP A 96 5.95 -4.54 9.54
N TRP A 97 5.03 -5.05 8.73
CA TRP A 97 5.07 -4.92 7.28
C TRP A 97 3.70 -4.58 6.69
N CYS A 98 3.72 -3.75 5.67
CA CYS A 98 2.62 -3.47 4.77
C CYS A 98 3.04 -3.71 3.31
#